data_AF-A0A9E5QJL8-F1
#
_entry.id   AF-A0A9E5QJL8-F1
#
_cell.length_a   1.000
_cell.length_b   1.000
_cell.length_c   1.000
_cell.angle_alpha   90.00
_cell.angle_beta   90.00
_cell.angle_gamma   90.00
#
_symmetry.space_group_name_H-M   'P 1'
#
loop_
_entity.id
_entity.type
_entity.pdbx_description
1 polymer ?
#
loop_
_entity_poly.entity_id
_entity_poly.type
_entity_poly.pdbx_seq_one_letter_code
_entity_poly.pdbx_strand_id
1 'polypeptide(L)'
;DIYSFADEITIDGLYSDLAVLAHDSLQGRETGTIGEQKAANFLAKRYGEMGLKPVGDNETYFQHYELIQPAVDEISYTLTNTGNGEVIERSVHNKNEYGNVVTIFGGNDPLTGSVAFVG
;
A
#
# COMPACT_ATOMS: atom_id res chain seq x y z
N ASP A 1 37.03 -10.81 21.20
CA ASP A 1 36.26 -11.87 21.87
C ASP A 1 34.93 -11.97 21.15
N ILE A 2 34.49 -13.14 20.70
CA ILE A 2 33.26 -13.26 19.89
C ILE A 2 31.99 -13.10 20.72
N TYR A 3 32.11 -13.15 22.05
CA TYR A 3 31.00 -13.02 22.99
C TYR A 3 30.76 -11.57 23.45
N SER A 4 31.67 -10.63 23.20
CA SER A 4 31.54 -9.25 23.70
C SER A 4 30.33 -8.50 23.15
N PHE A 5 29.87 -8.85 21.95
CA PHE A 5 28.70 -8.22 21.33
C PHE A 5 27.36 -8.82 21.80
N ALA A 6 27.38 -10.02 22.38
CA ALA A 6 26.16 -10.66 22.88
C ALA A 6 25.56 -9.88 24.06
N ASP A 7 26.40 -9.24 24.86
CA ASP A 7 25.99 -8.42 26.00
C ASP A 7 25.47 -7.02 25.60
N GLU A 8 25.75 -6.58 24.36
CA GLU A 8 25.27 -5.29 23.85
C GLU A 8 23.82 -5.35 23.34
N ILE A 9 23.33 -6.55 22.98
CA ILE A 9 21.95 -6.77 22.54
C ILE A 9 21.07 -6.96 23.78
N THR A 10 20.56 -5.84 24.31
CA THR A 10 19.72 -5.84 25.51
C THR A 10 18.22 -5.79 25.17
N ILE A 11 17.39 -6.38 26.04
CA ILE A 11 15.92 -6.30 25.93
C ILE A 11 15.47 -4.84 25.93
N ASP A 12 16.02 -4.03 26.83
CA ASP A 12 15.66 -2.61 26.96
C ASP A 12 16.04 -1.80 25.71
N GLY A 13 17.22 -2.06 25.13
CA GLY A 13 17.64 -1.42 23.89
C GLY A 13 16.71 -1.75 22.72
N LEU A 14 16.40 -3.04 22.54
CA LEU A 14 15.48 -3.50 21.50
C LEU A 14 14.07 -2.92 21.69
N TYR A 15 13.58 -2.89 22.93
CA TYR A 15 12.26 -2.35 23.24
C TYR A 15 12.19 -0.85 22.97
N SER A 16 13.21 -0.09 23.36
CA SER A 16 13.27 1.36 23.11
C SER A 16 13.22 1.67 21.61
N ASP A 17 14.02 0.97 20.80
CA ASP A 17 14.05 1.19 19.36
C ASP A 17 12.73 0.76 18.69
N LEU A 18 12.17 -0.38 19.10
CA LEU A 18 10.86 -0.85 18.64
C LEU A 18 9.74 0.11 19.00
N ALA A 19 9.72 0.64 20.23
CA ALA A 19 8.69 1.54 20.71
C ALA A 19 8.61 2.81 19.86
N VAL A 20 9.75 3.35 19.43
CA VAL A 20 9.78 4.51 18.51
C VAL A 20 9.29 4.11 17.13
N LEU A 21 9.79 3.02 16.55
CA LEU A 21 9.45 2.58 15.19
C LEU A 21 7.99 2.14 15.02
N ALA A 22 7.33 1.75 16.11
CA ALA A 22 5.93 1.35 16.15
C ALA A 22 5.00 2.45 16.68
N HIS A 23 5.52 3.65 16.99
CA HIS A 23 4.70 4.72 17.57
C HIS A 23 3.82 5.41 16.52
N ASP A 24 2.61 5.81 16.94
CA ASP A 24 1.62 6.52 16.10
C ASP A 24 2.16 7.83 15.49
N SER A 25 3.18 8.44 16.11
CA SER A 25 3.82 9.67 15.60
C SER A 25 4.49 9.48 14.24
N LEU A 26 4.83 8.23 13.88
CA LEU A 26 5.33 7.88 12.56
C LEU A 26 4.18 7.76 11.54
N GLN A 27 2.93 7.55 11.97
CA GLN A 27 1.75 7.46 11.10
C GLN A 27 1.82 6.34 10.05
N GLY A 28 2.62 5.29 10.33
CA GLY A 28 2.96 4.24 9.37
C GLY A 28 4.38 4.40 8.80
N ARG A 29 4.83 3.42 8.01
CA ARG A 29 6.15 3.42 7.34
C ARG A 29 6.05 2.87 5.93
N GLU A 30 4.91 3.14 5.29
CA GLU A 30 4.71 2.80 3.88
C GLU A 30 5.70 3.61 3.04
N THR A 31 6.24 2.97 2.01
CA THR A 31 7.23 3.57 1.12
C THR A 31 6.70 4.83 0.44
N GLY A 32 7.50 5.89 0.42
CA GLY A 32 7.14 7.19 -0.15
C GLY A 32 6.32 8.08 0.79
N THR A 33 6.03 7.65 2.02
CA THR A 33 5.24 8.44 2.99
C THR A 33 6.10 9.25 3.94
N ILE A 34 5.51 10.26 4.60
CA ILE A 34 6.16 11.05 5.65
C ILE A 34 6.65 10.16 6.81
N GLY A 35 5.93 9.07 7.08
CA GLY A 35 6.27 8.13 8.14
C GLY A 35 7.56 7.35 7.90
N GLU A 36 7.79 6.95 6.65
CA GLU A 36 9.07 6.37 6.22
C GLU A 36 10.22 7.36 6.48
N GLN A 37 10.07 8.63 6.08
CA GLN A 37 11.12 9.65 6.27
C GLN A 37 11.47 9.84 7.75
N LYS A 38 10.45 9.89 8.63
CA LYS A 38 10.66 9.96 10.09
C LYS A 38 11.43 8.75 10.61
N ALA A 39 11.06 7.54 10.16
CA ALA A 39 11.75 6.31 10.55
C ALA A 39 13.20 6.27 10.06
N ALA A 40 13.45 6.68 8.81
CA ALA A 40 14.80 6.74 8.24
C ALA A 40 15.69 7.72 9.01
N ASN A 41 15.16 8.88 9.39
CA ASN A 41 15.88 9.86 10.21
C ASN A 41 16.20 9.33 11.62
N PHE A 42 15.27 8.60 12.24
CA PHE A 42 15.53 7.93 13.52
C PHE A 42 16.68 6.92 13.40
N LEU A 43 16.67 6.07 12.37
CA LEU A 43 17.73 5.09 12.14
C LEU A 43 19.08 5.75 11.88
N ALA A 44 19.13 6.81 11.06
CA ALA A 44 20.35 7.56 10.82
C ALA A 44 20.96 8.13 12.11
N LYS A 45 20.11 8.69 12.99
CA LYS A 45 20.53 9.16 14.32
C LYS A 45 21.06 8.02 15.17
N ARG A 46 20.32 6.90 15.22
CA ARG A 46 20.66 5.72 16.02
C ARG A 46 22.00 5.10 15.59
N TYR A 47 22.24 4.99 14.29
CA TYR A 47 23.52 4.53 13.73
C TYR A 47 24.67 5.47 14.07
N GLY A 48 24.44 6.79 14.05
CA GLY A 48 25.43 7.76 14.52
C GLY A 48 25.77 7.61 16.00
N GLU A 49 24.77 7.38 16.86
CA GLU A 49 24.96 7.12 18.30
C GLU A 49 25.75 5.84 18.57
N MET A 50 25.58 4.82 17.72
CA MET A 50 26.34 3.57 17.75
C MET A 50 27.75 3.70 17.15
N GLY A 51 28.12 4.85 16.59
CA GLY A 51 29.44 5.09 16.00
C GLY A 51 29.65 4.46 14.62
N LEU A 52 28.57 4.07 13.94
CA LEU A 52 28.65 3.58 12.57
C LEU A 52 29.09 4.72 11.65
N LYS A 53 29.79 4.37 10.56
CA LYS A 53 30.13 5.32 9.51
C LYS A 53 29.02 5.34 8.45
N PRO A 54 28.63 6.51 7.95
CA PRO A 54 27.71 6.59 6.83
C PRO A 54 28.36 6.03 5.56
N VAL A 55 27.59 5.29 4.77
CA VAL A 55 28.04 4.61 3.53
C VAL A 55 27.05 4.76 2.37
N GLY A 56 26.03 5.58 2.54
CA GLY A 56 25.06 5.93 1.52
C GLY A 56 25.57 7.04 0.60
N ASP A 57 24.63 7.66 -0.12
CA ASP A 57 24.92 8.69 -1.10
C ASP A 57 25.64 9.86 -0.44
N ASN A 58 26.70 10.36 -1.08
CA ASN A 58 27.51 11.48 -0.60
C ASN A 58 27.94 11.34 0.87
N GLU A 59 28.33 10.14 1.30
CA GLU A 59 28.75 9.85 2.68
C GLU A 59 27.64 10.14 3.72
N THR A 60 26.38 9.91 3.36
CA THR A 60 25.24 9.99 4.28
C THR A 60 24.78 8.59 4.73
N TYR A 61 23.80 8.52 5.63
CA TYR A 61 23.13 7.25 5.98
C TYR A 61 22.03 6.86 4.99
N PHE A 62 21.80 7.66 3.94
CA PHE A 62 20.67 7.50 3.03
C PHE A 62 21.15 7.02 1.67
N GLN A 63 20.43 6.07 1.10
CA GLN A 63 20.62 5.62 -0.27
C GLN A 63 19.31 5.84 -1.03
N HIS A 64 19.35 6.67 -2.06
CA HIS A 64 18.20 6.94 -2.91
C HIS A 64 18.12 5.90 -4.02
N TYR A 65 16.90 5.45 -4.29
CA TYR A 65 16.58 4.55 -5.38
C TYR A 65 15.24 4.96 -5.99
N GLU A 66 15.11 4.74 -7.29
CA GLU A 66 13.87 5.05 -8.01
C GLU A 66 12.84 3.95 -7.78
N LEU A 67 11.63 4.37 -7.42
CA LEU A 67 10.48 3.50 -7.24
C LEU A 67 9.39 3.85 -8.23
N ILE A 68 8.81 2.82 -8.84
CA ILE A 68 7.63 2.96 -9.69
C ILE A 68 6.42 2.63 -8.83
N GLN A 69 5.61 3.64 -8.51
CA GLN A 69 4.32 3.46 -7.86
C GLN A 69 3.23 3.51 -8.94
N PRO A 70 2.56 2.39 -9.27
CA PRO A 70 1.42 2.43 -10.18
C PRO A 70 0.28 3.18 -9.49
N ALA A 71 -0.15 4.29 -10.08
CA ALA A 71 -1.34 5.01 -9.69
C ALA A 71 -2.47 4.68 -10.68
N VAL A 72 -3.69 4.50 -10.18
CA VAL A 72 -4.88 4.40 -11.03
C VAL A 72 -5.38 5.81 -11.29
N ASP A 73 -5.19 6.30 -12.51
CA ASP A 73 -5.64 7.65 -12.89
C ASP A 73 -7.16 7.69 -13.10
N GLU A 74 -7.71 6.68 -13.76
CA GLU A 74 -9.12 6.60 -14.10
C GLU A 74 -9.60 5.13 -14.19
N ILE A 75 -10.77 4.86 -13.64
CA ILE A 75 -11.55 3.65 -13.93
C ILE A 75 -12.81 4.10 -14.63
N SER A 76 -13.04 3.64 -15.86
CA SER A 76 -14.29 3.89 -16.57
C SER A 76 -14.95 2.60 -17.03
N TYR A 77 -16.28 2.56 -16.97
CA TYR A 77 -17.07 1.51 -17.59
C TYR A 77 -18.19 2.09 -18.43
N THR A 78 -18.58 1.32 -19.44
CA THR A 78 -19.72 1.64 -20.32
C THR A 78 -20.59 0.40 -20.41
N LEU A 79 -21.86 0.55 -20.05
CA LEU A 79 -22.90 -0.46 -20.24
C LEU A 79 -23.55 -0.24 -21.60
N THR A 80 -23.55 -1.26 -22.45
CA THR A 80 -24.19 -1.24 -23.76
C THR A 80 -25.22 -2.35 -23.89
N ASN A 81 -26.30 -2.07 -24.59
CA ASN A 81 -27.29 -3.07 -24.94
C ASN A 81 -26.76 -3.94 -26.10
N THR A 82 -26.69 -5.25 -25.90
CA THR A 82 -26.15 -6.21 -26.88
C THR A 82 -26.97 -6.27 -28.18
N GLY A 83 -28.26 -5.93 -28.15
CA GLY A 83 -29.17 -6.04 -29.29
C GLY A 83 -29.09 -4.88 -30.29
N ASN A 84 -28.85 -3.65 -29.82
CA ASN A 84 -28.82 -2.44 -30.65
C ASN A 84 -27.54 -1.60 -30.49
N GLY A 85 -26.63 -1.97 -29.58
CA GLY A 85 -25.38 -1.24 -29.32
C GLY A 85 -25.55 0.07 -28.58
N GLU A 86 -26.75 0.39 -28.10
CA GLU A 86 -27.04 1.66 -27.41
C GLU A 86 -26.34 1.71 -26.05
N VAL A 87 -25.72 2.85 -25.73
CA VAL A 87 -25.07 3.09 -24.44
C VAL A 87 -26.14 3.37 -23.40
N ILE A 88 -26.25 2.48 -22.41
CA ILE A 88 -27.19 2.57 -21.30
C ILE A 88 -26.61 3.47 -20.21
N GLU A 89 -25.32 3.30 -19.90
CA GLU A 89 -24.65 4.08 -18.85
C GLU A 89 -23.15 4.18 -19.14
N ARG A 90 -22.57 5.31 -18.78
CA ARG A 90 -21.12 5.50 -18.71
C ARG A 90 -20.78 6.12 -17.37
N SER A 91 -19.82 5.53 -16.68
CA SER A 91 -19.33 6.05 -15.41
C SER A 91 -17.81 6.12 -15.46
N VAL A 92 -17.28 7.19 -14.88
CA VAL A 92 -15.85 7.49 -14.81
C VAL A 92 -15.53 7.80 -13.36
N HIS A 93 -14.54 7.12 -12.80
CA HIS A 93 -14.04 7.32 -11.45
C HIS A 93 -12.57 7.72 -11.52
N ASN A 94 -12.26 8.93 -11.08
CA ASN A 94 -10.90 9.47 -11.05
C ASN A 94 -10.73 10.37 -9.80
N LYS A 95 -9.56 10.99 -9.65
CA LYS A 95 -9.25 11.86 -8.49
C LYS A 95 -10.24 13.04 -8.30
N ASN A 96 -10.91 13.48 -9.36
CA ASN A 96 -11.78 14.66 -9.37
C ASN A 96 -13.27 14.32 -9.50
N GLU A 97 -13.60 13.09 -9.95
CA GLU A 97 -14.95 12.65 -10.25
C GLU A 97 -15.23 11.29 -9.59
N TYR A 98 -16.27 11.24 -8.77
CA TYR A 98 -16.77 10.00 -8.21
C TYR A 98 -17.69 9.33 -9.23
N GLY A 99 -17.23 8.22 -9.82
CA GLY A 99 -18.08 7.35 -10.64
C GLY A 99 -19.02 6.49 -9.80
N ASN A 100 -20.21 6.20 -10.32
CA ASN A 100 -21.09 5.14 -9.81
C ASN A 100 -20.35 3.81 -9.90
N VAL A 101 -20.23 3.04 -8.82
CA VAL A 101 -19.71 1.66 -8.88
C VAL A 101 -20.90 0.71 -9.08
N VAL A 102 -20.94 0.01 -10.21
CA VAL A 102 -21.89 -1.09 -10.42
C VAL A 102 -21.20 -2.40 -10.07
N THR A 103 -21.68 -3.09 -9.05
CA THR A 103 -21.28 -4.48 -8.78
C THR A 103 -22.06 -5.40 -9.72
N ILE A 104 -21.40 -5.90 -10.77
CA ILE A 104 -22.02 -6.83 -11.72
C ILE A 104 -21.89 -8.25 -11.15
N PHE A 105 -22.97 -8.80 -10.61
CA PHE A 105 -23.11 -10.25 -10.43
C PHE A 105 -23.64 -10.86 -11.74
N GLY A 106 -23.06 -11.99 -12.14
CA GLY A 106 -22.97 -12.42 -13.53
C GLY A 106 -24.24 -12.94 -14.23
N GLY A 107 -24.07 -13.05 -15.55
CA GLY A 107 -24.66 -14.07 -16.42
C GLY A 107 -26.15 -13.95 -16.74
N ASN A 108 -26.47 -13.52 -17.96
CA ASN A 108 -27.74 -13.87 -18.60
C ASN A 108 -27.57 -15.22 -19.31
N ASP A 109 -27.61 -16.32 -18.55
CA ASP A 109 -28.00 -17.60 -19.15
C ASP A 109 -29.53 -17.66 -19.14
N PRO A 110 -30.20 -17.69 -20.31
CA PRO A 110 -31.64 -17.90 -20.36
C PRO A 110 -31.95 -19.35 -19.97
N LEU A 111 -32.17 -19.59 -18.68
CA LEU A 111 -32.65 -20.86 -18.17
C LEU A 111 -34.12 -21.04 -18.56
N THR A 112 -34.38 -21.94 -19.51
CA THR A 112 -35.73 -22.43 -19.82
C THR A 112 -35.93 -23.78 -19.16
N GLY A 113 -37.00 -23.91 -18.38
CA GLY A 113 -37.37 -25.13 -17.68
C GLY A 113 -38.88 -25.31 -17.67
N SER A 114 -39.34 -26.55 -17.84
CA SER A 114 -40.77 -26.89 -17.84
C SER A 114 -41.36 -26.87 -16.43
N VAL A 115 -42.49 -26.19 -16.24
CA VAL A 115 -43.26 -26.18 -15.00
C VAL A 115 -44.26 -27.34 -15.02
N ALA A 116 -44.19 -28.25 -14.04
CA ALA A 116 -45.23 -29.25 -13.78
C ALA A 116 -46.05 -28.81 -12.57
N PHE A 117 -47.35 -28.60 -12.76
CA PHE A 117 -48.30 -28.45 -11.66
C PHE A 117 -48.79 -29.83 -11.25
N VAL A 118 -48.60 -30.19 -9.99
CA VAL A 118 -49.22 -31.37 -9.38
C VAL A 118 -50.15 -30.85 -8.29
N GLY A 119 -51.45 -31.12 -8.44
CA GLY A 119 -52.47 -30.86 -7.44
C GLY A 119 -52.57 -31.99 -6.42
#